data_AF-A0A1I7WGA5-F1
#
_entry.id   AF-A0A1I7WGA5-F1
#
_cell.length_a   1.000
_cell.length_b   1.000
_cell.length_c   1.000
_cell.angle_alpha   90.00
_cell.angle_beta   90.00
_cell.angle_gamma   90.00
#
_symmetry.space_group_name_H-M   'P 1'
#
loop_
_entity.id
_entity.type
_entity.pdbx_description
1 polymer ?
#
loop_
_entity_poly.entity_id
_entity_poly.type
_entity_poly.pdbx_seq_one_letter_code
_entity_poly.pdbx_strand_id
1 'polypeptide(L)'
;MILSLQRQTIHVMKINEDGLFVPLKEIGPSVQDDDGLYLFSDMSSTFLRTSFTSGLKQRLNTFLYRRAKKQGRIAEFLRSAGYRSLLRIHRAQLFDVHFLLIRMIYLSFCILDSGVRLDINTMPCFFVILDWRTCKILEVFDQVNFITNQYDGRDLSPYAKYFTLFQ
;
A
#
# COMPACT_ATOMS: atom_id res chain seq x y z
N MET A 1 5.03 6.57 -13.41
CA MET A 1 4.70 5.40 -12.55
C MET A 1 3.58 4.63 -13.22
N ILE A 2 3.66 3.30 -13.23
CA ILE A 2 2.59 2.45 -13.78
C ILE A 2 2.13 1.47 -12.70
N LEU A 3 0.81 1.29 -12.57
CA LEU A 3 0.20 0.33 -11.64
C LEU A 3 -0.29 -0.90 -12.42
N SER A 4 0.17 -2.09 -12.03
CA SER A 4 -0.35 -3.37 -12.50
C SER A 4 -1.44 -3.86 -11.55
N LEU A 5 -2.70 -3.75 -11.97
CA LEU A 5 -3.85 -4.15 -11.14
C LEU A 5 -3.93 -5.66 -10.92
N GLN A 6 -3.61 -6.47 -11.95
CA GLN A 6 -3.66 -7.94 -11.87
C GLN A 6 -2.62 -8.49 -10.88
N ARG A 7 -1.42 -7.90 -10.85
CA ARG A 7 -0.32 -8.34 -9.97
C ARG A 7 -0.17 -7.49 -8.71
N GLN A 8 -0.99 -6.44 -8.55
CA GLN A 8 -0.92 -5.52 -7.41
C GLN A 8 0.50 -4.98 -7.20
N THR A 9 1.14 -4.58 -8.31
CA THR A 9 2.55 -4.15 -8.36
C THR A 9 2.64 -2.73 -8.91
N ILE A 10 3.50 -1.91 -8.31
CA ILE A 10 3.77 -0.54 -8.70
C ILE A 10 5.17 -0.49 -9.32
N HIS A 11 5.25 -0.06 -10.58
CA HIS A 11 6.50 0.09 -11.30
C HIS A 11 6.93 1.57 -11.28
N VAL A 12 8.07 1.82 -10.64
CA VAL A 12 8.75 3.13 -10.63
C VAL A 12 9.78 3.10 -11.75
N MET A 13 9.68 4.07 -12.66
CA MET A 13 10.54 4.18 -13.84
C MET A 13 11.00 5.62 -14.02
N LYS A 14 12.20 5.79 -14.57
CA LYS A 14 12.75 7.06 -15.03
C LYS A 14 12.67 7.12 -16.55
N ILE A 15 12.53 8.32 -17.10
CA ILE A 15 12.71 8.57 -18.54
C ILE A 15 14.12 9.09 -18.74
N ASN A 16 14.90 8.44 -19.62
CA ASN A 16 16.23 8.89 -20.02
C ASN A 16 16.15 10.06 -21.00
N GLU A 17 17.28 10.71 -21.26
CA GLU A 17 17.40 11.80 -22.25
C GLU A 17 16.99 11.35 -23.66
N ASP A 18 17.19 10.06 -23.98
CA ASP A 18 16.75 9.42 -25.23
C ASP A 18 15.24 9.09 -25.27
N GLY A 19 14.47 9.45 -24.24
CA GLY A 19 13.03 9.16 -24.14
C GLY A 19 12.69 7.73 -23.74
N LEU A 20 13.68 6.89 -23.43
CA LEU A 20 13.48 5.50 -23.02
C LEU A 20 13.10 5.36 -21.55
N PHE A 21 12.17 4.45 -21.24
CA PHE A 21 11.82 4.10 -19.87
C PHE A 21 12.85 3.16 -19.27
N VAL A 22 13.46 3.58 -18.16
CA VAL A 22 14.38 2.78 -17.36
C VAL A 22 13.68 2.36 -16.07
N PRO A 23 13.52 1.05 -15.81
CA PRO A 23 12.97 0.58 -14.54
C PRO A 23 13.89 0.93 -13.38
N LEU A 24 13.34 1.58 -12.35
CA LEU A 24 14.06 1.91 -11.12
C LEU A 24 13.74 0.93 -9.99
N LYS A 25 12.46 0.60 -9.81
CA LYS A 25 12.01 -0.26 -8.71
C LYS A 25 10.62 -0.86 -8.99
N GLU A 26 10.41 -2.08 -8.50
CA GLU A 26 9.10 -2.70 -8.42
C GLU A 26 8.68 -2.80 -6.95
N ILE A 27 7.45 -2.40 -6.64
CA ILE A 27 6.91 -2.40 -5.27
C ILE A 27 5.65 -3.23 -5.26
N GLY A 28 5.57 -4.21 -4.38
CA GLY A 28 4.39 -5.07 -4.28
C GLY A 28 4.73 -6.54 -4.03
N PRO A 29 5.45 -7.22 -4.93
CA PRO A 29 5.58 -8.68 -4.88
C PRO A 29 6.50 -9.17 -3.76
N SER A 30 7.71 -8.64 -3.62
CA SER A 30 8.71 -9.16 -2.66
C SER A 30 8.88 -8.28 -1.42
N VAL A 31 9.26 -8.90 -0.30
CA VAL A 31 9.72 -8.19 0.90
C VAL A 31 11.20 -7.82 0.78
N GLN A 32 11.95 -8.55 -0.05
CA GLN A 32 13.40 -8.47 -0.21
C GLN A 32 13.87 -7.28 -1.06
N ASP A 33 12.99 -6.32 -1.35
CA ASP A 33 13.31 -5.12 -2.16
C ASP A 33 14.44 -4.23 -1.58
N ASP A 34 15.00 -4.59 -0.41
CA ASP A 34 16.12 -3.93 0.27
C ASP A 34 17.35 -4.86 0.47
N ASP A 35 17.28 -6.13 0.09
CA ASP A 35 18.40 -7.09 0.19
C ASP A 35 19.07 -7.24 -1.18
N GLY A 36 20.13 -6.46 -1.41
CA GLY A 36 20.95 -6.53 -2.63
C GLY A 36 21.80 -7.81 -2.74
N LEU A 37 21.24 -8.97 -2.42
CA LEU A 37 21.93 -10.26 -2.53
C LEU A 37 21.44 -11.02 -3.76
N TYR A 38 22.26 -10.96 -4.80
CA TYR A 38 22.17 -11.80 -5.98
C TYR A 38 22.29 -13.28 -5.59
N LEU A 39 21.15 -13.96 -5.40
CA LEU A 39 21.08 -15.42 -5.43
C LEU A 39 20.47 -15.82 -6.76
N PHE A 40 21.32 -15.76 -7.79
CA PHE A 40 21.18 -16.60 -8.97
C PHE A 40 21.33 -18.06 -8.53
N SER A 41 20.24 -18.70 -8.13
CA SER A 41 20.02 -20.14 -8.34
C SER A 41 18.57 -20.48 -8.00
N ASP A 42 17.78 -20.75 -9.04
CA ASP A 42 16.69 -21.73 -9.00
C ASP A 42 15.56 -21.56 -7.98
N MET A 43 15.07 -20.34 -7.77
CA MET A 43 13.78 -20.08 -7.10
C MET A 43 12.66 -19.70 -8.08
N SER A 44 12.83 -20.06 -9.35
CA SER A 44 11.90 -19.74 -10.45
C SER A 44 10.55 -20.49 -10.38
N SER A 45 10.38 -21.45 -9.46
CA SER A 45 9.20 -22.34 -9.45
C SER A 45 8.45 -22.44 -8.13
N THR A 46 9.02 -22.06 -6.99
CA THR A 46 8.37 -22.29 -5.67
C THR A 46 7.57 -21.09 -5.14
N PHE A 47 7.89 -19.86 -5.55
CA PHE A 47 7.11 -18.66 -5.17
C PHE A 47 5.80 -18.48 -5.95
N LEU A 48 5.52 -19.32 -6.93
CA LEU A 48 4.44 -19.10 -7.89
C LEU A 48 3.04 -19.55 -7.43
N ARG A 49 2.85 -20.22 -6.28
CA ARG A 49 1.56 -20.88 -6.03
C ARG A 49 1.01 -20.93 -4.59
N THR A 50 1.48 -20.11 -3.67
CA THR A 50 0.82 -20.02 -2.36
C THR A 50 0.53 -18.58 -1.99
N SER A 51 -0.60 -18.39 -1.30
CA SER A 51 -1.23 -17.18 -0.80
C SER A 51 -0.34 -16.30 0.11
N PHE A 52 0.89 -16.01 -0.29
CA PHE A 52 1.77 -15.11 0.44
C PHE A 52 1.24 -13.69 0.29
N THR A 53 1.03 -13.03 1.42
CA THR A 53 0.75 -11.60 1.46
C THR A 53 1.88 -10.90 0.73
N SER A 54 1.54 -10.11 -0.29
CA SER A 54 2.52 -9.33 -1.06
C SER A 54 3.47 -8.57 -0.12
N GLY A 55 4.72 -8.33 -0.52
CA GLY A 55 5.70 -7.65 0.33
C GLY A 55 5.19 -6.33 0.92
N LEU A 56 4.39 -5.59 0.14
CA LEU A 56 3.68 -4.41 0.63
C LEU A 56 2.70 -4.71 1.78
N LYS A 57 1.88 -5.77 1.66
CA LYS A 57 0.96 -6.20 2.71
C LYS A 57 1.68 -6.69 3.95
N GLN A 58 2.80 -7.37 3.81
CA GLN A 58 3.61 -7.79 4.95
C GLN A 58 4.21 -6.59 5.67
N ARG A 59 4.74 -5.61 4.94
CA ARG A 59 5.22 -4.33 5.51
C ARG A 59 4.08 -3.59 6.23
N LEU A 60 2.89 -3.55 5.63
CA LEU A 60 1.69 -2.97 6.24
C LEU A 60 1.30 -3.68 7.54
N ASN A 61 1.20 -5.02 7.51
CA ASN A 61 0.90 -5.81 8.70
C ASN A 61 1.94 -5.62 9.80
N THR A 62 3.22 -5.53 9.44
CA THR A 62 4.32 -5.28 10.40
C THR A 62 4.17 -3.91 11.05
N PHE A 63 3.89 -2.88 10.26
CA PHE A 63 3.64 -1.53 10.77
C PHE A 63 2.46 -1.50 11.74
N LEU A 64 1.31 -2.05 11.33
CA LEU A 64 0.09 -2.10 12.13
C LEU A 64 0.27 -2.94 13.41
N TYR A 65 0.98 -4.07 13.33
CA TYR A 65 1.30 -4.89 14.50
C TYR A 65 2.14 -4.12 15.52
N ARG A 66 3.21 -3.44 15.08
CA ARG A 66 4.05 -2.62 15.96
C ARG A 66 3.24 -1.50 16.61
N ARG A 67 2.33 -0.86 15.86
CA ARG A 67 1.41 0.17 16.39
C ARG A 67 0.45 -0.40 17.43
N ALA A 68 -0.19 -1.54 17.14
CA ALA A 68 -1.10 -2.21 18.06
C ALA A 68 -0.40 -2.68 19.34
N LYS A 69 0.83 -3.22 19.23
CA LYS A 69 1.66 -3.62 20.36
C LYS A 69 1.97 -2.44 21.27
N LYS A 70 2.36 -1.28 20.71
CA LYS A 70 2.60 -0.05 21.48
C LYS A 70 1.36 0.46 22.21
N GLN A 71 0.17 0.23 21.65
CA GLN A 71 -1.10 0.69 22.21
C GLN A 71 -1.79 -0.36 23.08
N GLY A 72 -1.21 -1.56 23.27
CA GLY A 72 -1.82 -2.65 24.01
C GLY A 72 -3.02 -3.32 23.32
N ARG A 73 -3.29 -3.03 22.03
CA ARG A 73 -4.47 -3.50 21.29
C ARG A 73 -4.18 -4.68 20.35
N ILE A 74 -3.36 -5.63 20.81
CA ILE A 74 -2.92 -6.77 19.99
C ILE A 74 -4.11 -7.67 19.60
N ALA A 75 -5.05 -7.92 20.52
CA ALA A 75 -6.23 -8.74 20.26
C ALA A 75 -7.08 -8.19 19.11
N GLU A 76 -7.29 -6.87 19.09
CA GLU A 76 -8.03 -6.18 18.02
C GLU A 76 -7.32 -6.29 16.66
N PHE A 77 -5.99 -6.16 16.66
CA PHE A 77 -5.17 -6.38 15.48
C PHE A 77 -5.34 -7.81 14.95
N LEU A 78 -5.25 -8.83 15.79
CA LEU A 78 -5.38 -10.23 15.37
C LEU A 78 -6.78 -10.53 14.82
N ARG A 79 -7.83 -10.00 15.46
CA ARG A 79 -9.23 -10.15 15.01
C ARG A 79 -9.46 -9.61 13.59
N SER A 80 -8.74 -8.56 13.21
CA SER A 80 -8.89 -7.90 11.91
C SER A 80 -7.97 -8.46 10.80
N ALA A 81 -7.26 -9.57 11.04
CA ALA A 81 -6.33 -10.17 10.09
C ALA A 81 -6.98 -10.64 8.78
N GLY A 82 -8.18 -11.25 8.87
CA GLY A 82 -8.91 -11.72 7.69
C GLY A 82 -9.21 -10.57 6.71
N TYR A 83 -9.71 -9.45 7.22
CA TYR A 83 -10.03 -8.27 6.42
C TYR A 83 -8.81 -7.68 5.70
N ARG A 84 -7.63 -7.65 6.35
CA ARG A 84 -6.40 -7.11 5.75
C ARG A 84 -5.89 -7.95 4.58
N SER A 85 -6.19 -9.24 4.54
CA SER A 85 -5.82 -10.11 3.40
C SER A 85 -6.54 -9.70 2.11
N LEU A 86 -7.75 -9.15 2.25
CA LEU A 86 -8.63 -8.72 1.15
C LEU A 86 -8.28 -7.35 0.59
N LEU A 87 -7.38 -6.60 1.24
CA LEU A 87 -6.95 -5.31 0.74
C LEU A 87 -6.29 -5.44 -0.63
N ARG A 88 -6.57 -4.47 -1.50
CA ARG A 88 -5.99 -4.33 -2.83
C ARG A 88 -5.64 -2.86 -3.05
N ILE A 89 -4.50 -2.61 -3.70
CA ILE A 89 -4.11 -1.31 -4.23
C ILE A 89 -5.17 -0.92 -5.26
N HIS A 90 -5.84 0.19 -4.98
CA HIS A 90 -6.78 0.82 -5.89
C HIS A 90 -6.07 1.89 -6.73
N ARG A 91 -5.30 2.74 -6.05
CA ARG A 91 -4.58 3.86 -6.67
C ARG A 91 -3.28 4.10 -5.93
N ALA A 92 -2.25 4.51 -6.66
CA ALA A 92 -0.97 4.93 -6.11
C ALA A 92 -0.50 6.19 -6.84
N GLN A 93 0.09 7.14 -6.12
CA GLN A 93 0.56 8.40 -6.66
C GLN A 93 1.77 8.90 -5.88
N LEU A 94 2.78 9.39 -6.60
CA LEU A 94 3.86 10.15 -5.98
C LEU A 94 3.31 11.49 -5.49
N PHE A 95 3.53 11.81 -4.21
CA PHE A 95 3.22 13.15 -3.71
C PHE A 95 4.47 14.04 -3.65
N ASP A 96 5.65 13.43 -3.63
CA ASP A 96 6.97 14.07 -3.67
C ASP A 96 7.94 13.17 -4.43
N VAL A 97 9.20 13.58 -4.60
CA VAL A 97 10.27 12.83 -5.26
C VAL A 97 10.51 11.48 -4.60
N HIS A 98 10.27 11.35 -3.29
CA HIS A 98 10.61 10.15 -2.50
C HIS A 98 9.41 9.36 -2.02
N PHE A 99 8.23 9.96 -2.00
CA PHE A 99 7.12 9.41 -1.23
C PHE A 99 5.91 9.08 -2.10
N LEU A 100 5.33 7.94 -1.78
CA LEU A 100 4.25 7.29 -2.48
C LEU A 100 3.03 7.23 -1.57
N LEU A 101 1.94 7.83 -2.01
CA LEU A 101 0.63 7.68 -1.41
C LEU A 101 -0.11 6.53 -2.10
N ILE A 102 -0.46 5.50 -1.34
CA ILE A 102 -1.15 4.31 -1.81
C ILE A 102 -2.52 4.24 -1.14
N ARG A 103 -3.58 4.23 -1.95
CA ARG A 103 -4.94 3.97 -1.50
C ARG A 103 -5.24 2.49 -1.65
N MET A 104 -5.49 1.81 -0.54
CA MET A 104 -5.88 0.40 -0.50
C MET A 104 -7.36 0.25 -0.11
N ILE A 105 -8.09 -0.57 -0.85
CA ILE A 105 -9.52 -0.82 -0.64
C ILE A 105 -9.79 -2.31 -0.42
N TYR A 106 -10.91 -2.64 0.18
CA TYR A 106 -11.34 -4.04 0.37
C TYR A 106 -11.98 -4.59 -0.91
N LEU A 107 -11.41 -5.67 -1.44
CA LEU A 107 -11.91 -6.32 -2.65
C LEU A 107 -13.34 -6.88 -2.49
N SER A 108 -13.73 -7.29 -1.27
CA SER A 108 -15.05 -7.87 -1.00
C SER A 108 -16.22 -6.92 -1.28
N PHE A 109 -16.00 -5.61 -1.28
CA PHE A 109 -17.03 -4.64 -1.65
C PHE A 109 -17.18 -4.44 -3.16
N CYS A 110 -16.20 -4.86 -3.96
CA CYS A 110 -16.26 -4.78 -5.42
C CYS A 110 -16.98 -5.98 -6.06
N ILE A 111 -17.21 -7.07 -5.31
CA ILE A 111 -17.78 -8.34 -5.79
C ILE A 111 -19.16 -8.61 -5.15
N LEU A 112 -19.85 -7.59 -4.62
CA LEU A 112 -21.26 -7.76 -4.25
C LEU A 112 -22.09 -7.80 -5.53
N ASP A 113 -22.50 -9.01 -5.93
CA ASP A 113 -23.40 -9.37 -7.04
C ASP A 113 -24.81 -8.72 -6.96
N SER A 114 -25.05 -7.80 -6.03
CA SER A 114 -26.38 -7.28 -5.70
C SER A 114 -26.75 -5.95 -6.39
N GLY A 115 -25.99 -5.51 -7.41
CA GLY A 115 -26.32 -4.30 -8.17
C GLY A 115 -26.16 -2.97 -7.41
N VAL A 116 -25.81 -3.00 -6.12
CA VAL A 116 -25.48 -1.81 -5.33
C VAL A 116 -23.99 -1.49 -5.52
N ARG A 117 -23.70 -0.64 -6.50
CA ARG A 117 -22.40 0.04 -6.59
C ARG A 117 -22.29 1.02 -5.43
N LEU A 118 -21.64 0.62 -4.35
CA LEU A 118 -21.20 1.58 -3.35
C LEU A 118 -20.16 2.51 -3.99
N ASP A 119 -20.31 3.80 -3.74
CA ASP A 119 -19.35 4.79 -4.21
C ASP A 119 -17.97 4.42 -3.64
N ILE A 120 -16.99 4.24 -4.53
CA ILE A 120 -15.59 3.90 -4.19
C ILE A 120 -15.02 4.93 -3.21
N ASN A 121 -15.54 6.16 -3.23
CA ASN A 121 -15.17 7.22 -2.30
C ASN A 121 -15.69 7.04 -0.87
N THR A 122 -16.79 6.30 -0.71
CA THR A 122 -17.39 5.97 0.60
C THR A 122 -16.93 4.61 1.14
N MET A 123 -16.25 3.81 0.32
CA MET A 123 -15.70 2.52 0.74
C MET A 123 -14.56 2.68 1.74
N PRO A 124 -14.61 1.94 2.87
CA PRO A 124 -13.52 1.92 3.84
C PRO A 124 -12.17 1.65 3.16
N CYS A 125 -11.21 2.53 3.39
CA CYS A 125 -9.90 2.44 2.77
C CYS A 125 -8.77 2.73 3.75
N PHE A 126 -7.59 2.25 3.40
CA PHE A 126 -6.33 2.65 4.03
C PHE A 126 -5.56 3.56 3.07
N PHE A 127 -5.07 4.66 3.60
CA PHE A 127 -4.04 5.47 2.97
C PHE A 127 -2.70 5.09 3.58
N VAL A 128 -1.78 4.61 2.75
CA VAL A 128 -0.44 4.20 3.14
C VAL A 128 0.55 5.17 2.54
N ILE A 129 1.37 5.77 3.39
CA ILE A 129 2.51 6.59 2.97
C ILE A 129 3.77 5.73 3.02
N LEU A 130 4.40 5.57 1.86
CA LEU A 130 5.57 4.73 1.67
C LEU A 130 6.70 5.55 1.04
N ASP A 131 7.92 5.46 1.56
CA ASP A 131 9.10 5.86 0.80
C ASP A 131 9.39 4.79 -0.26
N TRP A 132 9.34 5.17 -1.54
CA TRP A 132 9.51 4.19 -2.63
C TRP A 132 10.95 3.73 -2.79
N ARG A 133 11.95 4.49 -2.30
CA ARG A 133 13.36 4.09 -2.37
C ARG A 133 13.67 3.01 -1.35
N THR A 134 13.23 3.20 -0.10
CA THR A 134 13.48 2.28 1.03
C THR A 134 12.35 1.27 1.27
N CYS A 135 11.26 1.36 0.51
CA CYS A 135 10.02 0.61 0.76
C CYS A 135 9.54 0.67 2.22
N LYS A 136 9.86 1.75 2.96
CA LYS A 136 9.48 1.90 4.36
C LYS A 136 8.14 2.58 4.46
N ILE A 137 7.21 1.96 5.18
CA ILE A 137 5.93 2.59 5.53
C ILE A 137 6.20 3.61 6.63
N LEU A 138 5.88 4.86 6.34
CA LEU A 138 6.03 5.98 7.26
C LEU A 138 4.79 6.11 8.12
N GLU A 139 3.61 6.15 7.49
CA GLU A 139 2.32 6.25 8.18
C GLU A 139 1.21 5.52 7.44
N VAL A 140 0.17 5.15 8.21
CA VAL A 140 -1.03 4.50 7.71
C VAL A 140 -2.24 5.15 8.36
N PHE A 141 -3.20 5.55 7.53
CA PHE A 141 -4.46 6.15 7.97
C PHE A 141 -5.63 5.32 7.48
N ASP A 142 -6.55 5.01 8.38
CA ASP A 142 -7.86 4.47 8.02
C ASP A 142 -8.76 5.65 7.65
N GLN A 143 -9.67 5.53 6.70
CA GLN A 143 -10.55 6.63 6.29
C GLN A 143 -11.24 7.36 7.47
N VAL A 144 -11.66 6.64 8.51
CA VAL A 144 -12.27 7.24 9.71
C VAL A 144 -11.23 8.04 10.51
N ASN A 145 -10.09 7.42 10.82
CA ASN A 145 -8.99 8.07 11.53
C ASN A 145 -8.34 9.19 10.72
N PHE A 146 -8.40 9.12 9.39
CA PHE A 146 -7.91 10.13 8.48
C PHE A 146 -8.69 11.43 8.64
N ILE A 147 -10.03 11.33 8.56
CA ILE A 147 -10.93 12.46 8.75
C ILE A 147 -10.74 13.04 10.16
N THR A 148 -10.73 12.20 11.20
CA THR A 148 -10.55 12.67 12.58
C THR A 148 -9.19 13.34 12.81
N ASN A 149 -8.08 12.79 12.30
CA ASN A 149 -6.76 13.42 12.46
C ASN A 149 -6.63 14.73 11.65
N GLN A 150 -7.39 14.90 10.57
CA GLN A 150 -7.47 16.18 9.85
C GLN A 150 -8.17 17.25 10.70
N TYR A 151 -9.15 16.87 11.52
CA TYR A 151 -9.85 17.77 12.45
C TYR A 151 -9.10 17.99 13.77
N ASP A 152 -8.34 16.99 14.25
CA ASP A 152 -7.65 16.99 15.55
C ASP A 152 -6.28 17.72 15.54
N GLY A 153 -5.95 18.43 14.46
CA GLY A 153 -4.78 19.31 14.42
C GLY A 153 -3.42 18.64 14.58
N ARG A 154 -3.33 17.30 14.55
CA ARG A 154 -2.03 16.63 14.33
C ARG A 154 -1.49 17.12 13.01
N ASP A 155 -0.24 17.56 13.00
CA ASP A 155 0.39 18.29 11.90
C ASP A 155 0.51 17.43 10.62
N LEU A 156 -0.62 17.25 9.95
CA LEU A 156 -0.79 16.71 8.61
C LEU A 156 -0.60 17.83 7.58
N SER A 157 -0.28 19.06 8.01
CA SER A 157 -0.04 20.24 7.16
C SER A 157 0.81 19.95 5.92
N PRO A 158 1.90 19.13 5.98
CA PRO A 158 2.68 18.85 4.79
C PRO A 158 1.91 18.04 3.73
N TYR A 159 0.92 17.23 4.16
CA TYR A 159 0.26 16.23 3.32
C TYR A 159 -1.22 16.54 3.04
N ALA A 160 -1.87 17.39 3.86
CA ALA A 160 -3.30 17.70 3.85
C ALA A 160 -3.84 18.11 2.47
N LYS A 161 -3.10 18.96 1.75
CA LYS A 161 -3.47 19.51 0.43
C LYS A 161 -3.49 18.48 -0.71
N TYR A 162 -2.87 17.32 -0.52
CA TYR A 162 -2.77 16.28 -1.55
C TYR A 162 -3.87 15.23 -1.44
N PHE A 163 -4.60 15.20 -0.33
CA PHE A 163 -5.70 14.26 -0.14
C PHE A 163 -7.00 14.75 -0.79
N THR A 164 -7.19 16.07 -0.95
CA THR A 164 -8.26 16.66 -1.76
C THR A 164 -8.14 16.33 -3.25
N LEU A 165 -6.96 15.95 -3.74
CA LEU A 165 -6.72 15.50 -5.12
C LEU A 165 -7.02 13.99 -5.32
N PHE A 166 -7.39 13.28 -4.25
CA PHE A 166 -7.60 11.83 -4.20
C PHE A 166 -9.05 11.39 -3.89
N GLN A 167 -9.93 12.35 -3.60
CA GLN A 167 -11.39 12.17 -3.57
C GLN A 167 -11.97 12.34 -4.97
#